data_AF-A0A2T2NZC7-F1
#
_entry.id   AF-A0A2T2NZC7-F1
#
_cell.length_a   1.000
_cell.length_b   1.000
_cell.length_c   1.000
_cell.angle_alpha   90.00
_cell.angle_beta   90.00
_cell.angle_gamma   90.00
#
_symmetry.space_group_name_H-M   'P 1'
#
loop_
_entity.id
_entity.type
_entity.pdbx_description
1 polymer ?
#
loop_
_entity_poly.entity_id
_entity_poly.type
_entity_poly.pdbx_seq_one_letter_code
_entity_poly.pdbx_strand_id
1 'polypeptide(L)'
;SVPVMFFAFVVILLVCPKRLSRKPAANRPNESILRQSRRFDVMGGIMLLGITVPLTTAFQQASQGHYFGSTSIWPLLVVAGVSLVGFLTWEWHATARHTSPEPLFPWRFLVHRASVGVILNTFFSGCVMVVCTVQIPQRSISLLSMTPFEAGIRLLQFALMTPIG
;
A
#
# COMPACT_ATOMS: atom_id res chain seq x y z
N SER A 1 10.66 22.16 1.77
CA SER A 1 10.44 20.72 1.54
C SER A 1 11.24 20.10 0.39
N VAL A 2 11.82 20.90 -0.53
CA VAL A 2 12.69 20.42 -1.63
C VAL A 2 14.01 19.75 -1.19
N PRO A 3 14.71 20.15 -0.09
CA PRO A 3 16.00 19.56 0.23
C PRO A 3 15.91 18.09 0.66
N VAL A 4 14.86 17.70 1.39
CA VAL A 4 14.68 16.32 1.88
C VAL A 4 14.49 15.33 0.73
N MET A 5 13.76 15.72 -0.32
CA MET A 5 13.56 14.88 -1.51
C MET A 5 14.86 14.68 -2.28
N PHE A 6 15.69 15.72 -2.37
CA PHE A 6 17.00 15.63 -3.03
C PHE A 6 17.95 14.68 -2.27
N PHE A 7 18.01 14.80 -0.94
CA PHE A 7 18.81 13.90 -0.11
C PHE A 7 18.33 12.44 -0.20
N ALA A 8 17.02 12.19 -0.15
CA ALA A 8 16.46 10.85 -0.31
C ALA A 8 16.80 10.26 -1.70
N PHE A 9 16.74 11.06 -2.75
CA PHE A 9 17.08 10.64 -4.11
C PHE A 9 18.56 10.28 -4.24
N VAL A 10 19.45 11.09 -3.65
CA VAL A 10 20.91 10.84 -3.64
C VAL A 10 21.24 9.58 -2.82
N VAL A 11 20.58 9.39 -1.67
CA VAL A 11 20.76 8.18 -0.85
C VAL A 11 20.27 6.94 -1.59
N ILE A 12 19.12 7.00 -2.28
CA ILE A 12 18.65 5.88 -3.11
C ILE A 12 19.65 5.57 -4.24
N LEU A 13 20.22 6.58 -4.89
CA LEU A 13 21.22 6.38 -5.94
C LEU A 13 22.55 5.81 -5.42
N LEU A 14 22.90 6.08 -4.16
CA LEU A 14 24.10 5.55 -3.50
C LEU A 14 23.87 4.15 -2.92
N VAL A 15 22.70 3.90 -2.32
CA VAL A 15 22.32 2.64 -1.68
C VAL A 15 21.90 1.60 -2.71
N CYS A 16 21.28 2.00 -3.83
CA CYS A 16 20.99 1.11 -4.94
C CYS A 16 22.31 0.76 -5.63
N PRO A 17 22.92 -0.41 -5.33
CA PRO A 17 24.24 -0.72 -5.84
C PRO A 17 24.11 -0.91 -7.36
N LYS A 18 25.03 -0.33 -8.12
CA LYS A 18 25.21 -0.54 -9.58
C LYS A 18 25.62 -1.99 -9.95
N ARG A 19 25.08 -3.00 -9.26
CA ARG A 19 25.18 -4.41 -9.60
C ARG A 19 23.79 -5.02 -9.68
N LEU A 20 22.97 -4.47 -10.59
CA LEU A 20 22.10 -5.33 -11.38
C LEU A 20 23.02 -6.33 -12.07
N SER A 21 23.16 -7.51 -11.47
CA SER A 21 23.82 -8.66 -12.07
C SER A 21 23.22 -8.80 -13.47
N ARG A 22 24.05 -8.52 -14.49
CA ARG A 22 23.74 -8.77 -15.89
C ARG A 22 23.50 -10.27 -16.02
N LYS A 23 22.28 -10.73 -15.71
CA LYS A 23 21.77 -11.95 -16.30
C LYS A 23 21.85 -11.72 -17.81
N PRO A 24 22.42 -12.64 -18.60
CA PRO A 24 22.55 -12.46 -20.03
C PRO A 24 21.14 -12.26 -20.60
N ALA A 25 20.83 -11.02 -20.95
CA ALA A 25 19.63 -10.63 -21.69
C ALA A 25 19.78 -10.99 -23.18
N ALA A 26 20.38 -12.15 -23.46
CA ALA A 26 20.43 -12.73 -24.77
C ALA A 26 19.19 -13.60 -24.92
N ASN A 27 18.28 -13.20 -25.81
CA ASN A 27 17.07 -13.93 -26.23
C ASN A 27 15.76 -13.65 -25.46
N ARG A 28 15.45 -12.37 -25.18
CA ARG A 28 14.02 -11.97 -25.08
C ARG A 28 13.59 -11.48 -26.47
N PRO A 29 12.64 -12.14 -27.15
CA PRO A 29 12.05 -11.56 -28.34
C PRO A 29 11.50 -10.19 -27.97
N ASN A 30 11.57 -9.25 -28.92
CA ASN A 30 11.07 -7.88 -28.80
C ASN A 30 9.55 -7.89 -28.61
N GLU A 31 9.09 -8.29 -27.43
CA GLU A 31 7.70 -8.31 -27.04
C GLU A 31 7.31 -6.85 -26.80
N SER A 32 6.52 -6.30 -27.72
CA SER A 32 5.97 -4.95 -27.65
C SER A 32 5.41 -4.68 -26.26
N ILE A 33 5.61 -3.48 -25.72
CA ILE A 33 5.08 -3.02 -24.42
C ILE A 33 3.59 -3.38 -24.25
N LEU A 34 2.83 -3.38 -25.35
CA LEU A 34 1.43 -3.81 -25.43
C LEU A 34 1.17 -5.27 -25.01
N ARG A 35 2.05 -6.22 -25.36
CA ARG A 35 1.95 -7.63 -24.94
C ARG A 35 2.31 -7.82 -23.46
N GLN A 36 3.19 -6.96 -22.95
CA GLN A 36 3.52 -6.94 -21.52
C GLN A 36 2.39 -6.31 -20.68
N SER A 37 1.73 -5.27 -21.18
CA SER A 37 0.52 -4.69 -20.56
C SER A 37 -0.66 -5.66 -20.51
N ARG A 38 -0.79 -6.55 -21.50
CA ARG A 38 -1.84 -7.60 -21.51
C ARG A 38 -1.66 -8.65 -20.40
N ARG A 39 -0.50 -8.71 -19.76
CA ARG A 39 -0.28 -9.56 -18.57
C ARG A 39 -0.71 -8.90 -17.27
N PHE A 40 -0.88 -7.58 -17.23
CA PHE A 40 -1.34 -6.91 -16.02
C PHE A 40 -2.85 -7.06 -15.86
N ASP A 41 -3.29 -7.53 -14.70
CA ASP A 41 -4.71 -7.55 -14.33
C ASP A 41 -5.21 -6.13 -14.01
N VAL A 42 -5.52 -5.38 -15.07
CA VAL A 42 -6.07 -4.02 -14.98
C VAL A 42 -7.40 -4.00 -14.22
N MET A 43 -8.22 -5.05 -14.39
CA MET A 43 -9.52 -5.16 -13.73
C MET A 43 -9.34 -5.34 -12.21
N GLY A 44 -8.45 -6.25 -11.80
CA GLY A 44 -8.07 -6.41 -10.40
C GLY A 44 -7.52 -5.12 -9.81
N GLY A 45 -6.69 -4.39 -10.56
CA GLY A 45 -6.18 -3.07 -10.17
C GLY A 45 -7.27 -2.03 -9.93
N ILE A 46 -8.27 -1.93 -10.82
CA ILE A 46 -9.40 -1.01 -10.67
C ILE A 46 -10.25 -1.38 -9.44
N MET A 47 -10.51 -2.67 -9.23
CA MET A 47 -11.23 -3.14 -8.05
C MET A 47 -10.45 -2.85 -6.75
N LEU A 48 -9.12 -3.02 -6.74
CA LEU A 48 -8.26 -2.65 -5.61
C LEU A 48 -8.33 -1.16 -5.28
N LEU A 49 -8.38 -0.28 -6.29
CA LEU A 49 -8.63 1.14 -6.08
C LEU A 49 -10.02 1.38 -5.50
N GLY A 50 -11.03 0.66 -5.99
CA GLY A 50 -12.40 0.65 -5.49
C GLY A 50 -12.57 0.11 -4.06
N ILE A 51 -11.56 -0.56 -3.50
CA ILE A 51 -11.50 -0.98 -2.09
C ILE A 51 -10.75 0.08 -1.28
N THR A 52 -9.53 0.42 -1.70
CA THR A 52 -8.61 1.26 -0.93
C THR A 52 -9.12 2.69 -0.75
N VAL A 53 -9.73 3.28 -1.78
CA VAL A 53 -10.28 4.65 -1.71
C VAL A 53 -11.42 4.75 -0.68
N PRO A 54 -12.54 4.03 -0.81
CA PRO A 54 -13.65 4.17 0.14
C PRO A 54 -13.26 3.71 1.55
N LEU A 55 -12.42 2.69 1.69
CA LEU A 55 -11.96 2.22 2.99
C LEU A 55 -11.10 3.28 3.70
N THR A 56 -10.15 3.90 2.99
CA THR A 56 -9.32 4.98 3.55
C THR A 56 -10.16 6.21 3.89
N THR A 57 -11.11 6.58 3.02
CA THR A 57 -12.01 7.72 3.27
C THR A 57 -12.92 7.46 4.49
N ALA A 58 -13.45 6.25 4.65
CA ALA A 58 -14.26 5.88 5.80
C ALA A 58 -13.45 5.96 7.11
N PHE A 59 -12.23 5.42 7.12
CA PHE A 59 -11.35 5.51 8.29
C PHE A 59 -10.92 6.95 8.59
N GLN A 60 -10.74 7.77 7.57
CA GLN A 60 -10.39 9.17 7.77
C GLN A 60 -11.55 9.98 8.35
N GLN A 61 -12.79 9.71 7.93
CA GLN A 61 -13.97 10.33 8.57
C GLN A 61 -14.11 9.88 10.04
N ALA A 62 -13.87 8.60 10.31
CA ALA A 62 -13.87 8.08 11.68
C ALA A 62 -12.79 8.74 12.56
N SER A 63 -11.59 8.97 12.03
CA SER A 63 -10.50 9.60 12.79
C SER A 63 -10.73 11.09 13.07
N GLN A 64 -11.53 11.78 12.24
CA GLN A 64 -11.93 13.17 12.45
C GLN A 64 -13.03 13.35 13.51
N GLY A 65 -13.46 12.27 14.17
CA GLY A 65 -14.43 12.33 15.26
C GLY A 65 -15.89 12.25 14.81
N HIS A 66 -16.15 11.87 13.54
CA HIS A 66 -17.50 11.54 13.12
C HIS A 66 -17.97 10.24 13.78
N TYR A 67 -19.19 10.26 14.32
CA TYR A 67 -19.79 9.08 14.95
C TYR A 67 -19.86 7.92 13.94
N PHE A 68 -19.41 6.73 14.34
CA PHE A 68 -19.40 5.53 13.48
C PHE A 68 -20.79 5.14 12.93
N GLY A 69 -21.86 5.61 13.58
CA GLY A 69 -23.26 5.45 13.12
C GLY A 69 -23.75 6.51 12.13
N SER A 70 -22.90 7.46 11.72
CA SER A 70 -23.29 8.49 10.76
C SER A 70 -23.56 7.87 9.38
N THR A 71 -24.62 8.36 8.73
CA THR A 71 -25.10 7.91 7.41
C THR A 71 -24.01 7.97 6.33
N SER A 72 -22.93 8.71 6.55
CA SER A 72 -21.81 8.81 5.62
C SER A 72 -20.83 7.63 5.67
N ILE A 73 -20.57 7.00 6.82
CA ILE A 73 -19.48 5.99 6.95
C ILE A 73 -19.93 4.61 6.46
N TRP A 74 -21.15 4.22 6.82
CA TRP A 74 -21.75 2.93 6.45
C TRP A 74 -21.78 2.64 4.95
N PRO A 75 -22.23 3.56 4.05
CA PRO A 75 -22.23 3.28 2.62
C PRO A 75 -20.83 3.12 2.05
N LEU A 76 -19.83 3.85 2.55
CA LEU A 76 -18.44 3.66 2.11
C LEU A 76 -17.91 2.27 2.52
N LEU A 77 -18.23 1.81 3.73
CA LEU A 77 -17.87 0.46 4.18
C LEU A 77 -18.54 -0.63 3.36
N VAL A 78 -19.82 -0.46 3.02
CA VAL A 78 -20.58 -1.42 2.20
C VAL A 78 -19.99 -1.48 0.79
N VAL A 79 -19.71 -0.33 0.17
CA VAL A 79 -19.08 -0.27 -1.16
C VAL A 79 -17.69 -0.92 -1.14
N ALA A 80 -16.87 -0.63 -0.12
CA ALA A 80 -15.56 -1.27 0.03
C ALA A 80 -15.69 -2.80 0.18
N GLY A 81 -16.65 -3.28 0.98
CA GLY A 81 -16.92 -4.70 1.17
C GLY A 81 -17.39 -5.40 -0.11
N VAL A 82 -18.32 -4.80 -0.85
CA VAL A 82 -18.81 -5.32 -2.13
C VAL A 82 -17.67 -5.36 -3.16
N SER A 83 -16.86 -4.30 -3.26
CA SER A 83 -15.68 -4.26 -4.13
C SER A 83 -14.66 -5.33 -3.74
N LEU A 84 -14.50 -5.62 -2.45
CA LEU A 84 -13.59 -6.66 -1.95
C LEU A 84 -14.06 -8.07 -2.30
N VAL A 85 -15.36 -8.36 -2.13
CA VAL A 85 -15.93 -9.64 -2.57
C VAL A 85 -15.84 -9.78 -4.08
N GLY A 86 -16.12 -8.71 -4.83
CA GLY A 86 -15.95 -8.66 -6.29
C GLY A 86 -14.51 -8.96 -6.71
N PHE A 87 -13.53 -8.34 -6.06
CA PHE A 87 -12.10 -8.57 -6.30
C PHE A 87 -11.69 -10.02 -6.02
N LEU A 88 -12.08 -10.58 -4.88
CA LEU A 88 -11.76 -11.99 -4.55
C LEU A 88 -12.41 -12.97 -5.54
N THR A 89 -13.65 -12.69 -5.95
CA THR A 89 -14.35 -13.53 -6.94
C THR A 89 -13.67 -13.44 -8.31
N TRP A 90 -13.23 -12.25 -8.71
CA TRP A 90 -12.48 -12.02 -9.95
C TRP A 90 -11.13 -12.73 -9.96
N GLU A 91 -10.33 -12.58 -8.90
CA GLU A 91 -9.02 -13.25 -8.76
C GLU A 91 -9.18 -14.77 -8.72
N TRP A 92 -10.22 -15.29 -8.05
CA TRP A 92 -10.55 -16.71 -8.07
C TRP A 92 -10.91 -17.19 -9.49
N HIS A 93 -11.76 -16.44 -10.20
CA HIS A 93 -12.17 -16.77 -11.56
C HIS A 93 -11.00 -16.74 -12.56
N ALA A 94 -10.16 -15.70 -12.47
CA ALA A 94 -8.96 -15.54 -13.27
C ALA A 94 -7.97 -16.69 -13.03
N THR A 95 -7.80 -17.11 -11.77
CA THR A 95 -6.94 -18.25 -11.41
C THR A 95 -7.53 -19.59 -11.90
N ALA A 96 -8.83 -19.81 -11.76
CA ALA A 96 -9.48 -21.06 -12.13
C ALA A 96 -9.51 -21.31 -13.65
N ARG A 97 -9.60 -20.24 -14.45
CA ARG A 97 -9.68 -20.35 -15.92
C ARG A 97 -8.35 -20.29 -16.65
N HIS A 98 -7.21 -20.24 -15.94
CA HIS A 98 -5.86 -20.09 -16.53
C HIS A 98 -5.80 -19.04 -17.66
N THR A 99 -6.62 -17.99 -17.55
CA THR A 99 -6.81 -17.00 -18.62
C THR A 99 -5.72 -15.95 -18.48
N SER A 100 -5.02 -15.61 -19.57
CA SER A 100 -4.06 -14.49 -19.59
C SER A 100 -4.84 -13.18 -19.35
N PRO A 101 -4.81 -12.61 -18.14
CA PRO A 101 -3.64 -11.94 -17.53
C PRO A 101 -3.00 -12.72 -16.37
N GLU A 102 -1.78 -12.34 -15.96
CA GLU A 102 -1.18 -12.85 -14.72
C GLU A 102 -1.96 -12.22 -13.54
N PRO A 103 -2.64 -13.03 -12.71
CA PRO A 103 -3.43 -12.50 -11.59
C PRO A 103 -2.53 -11.71 -10.65
N LEU A 104 -2.98 -10.53 -10.22
CA LEU A 104 -2.23 -9.70 -9.27
C LEU A 104 -2.01 -10.43 -7.95
N PHE A 105 -2.97 -11.29 -7.57
CA PHE A 105 -2.87 -12.11 -6.38
C PHE A 105 -3.12 -13.59 -6.70
N PRO A 106 -2.06 -14.38 -6.98
CA PRO A 106 -2.21 -15.79 -7.22
C PRO A 106 -2.97 -16.45 -6.07
N TRP A 107 -4.12 -17.07 -6.37
CA TRP A 107 -5.03 -17.64 -5.34
C TRP A 107 -4.33 -18.62 -4.38
N ARG A 108 -3.25 -19.25 -4.85
CA ARG A 108 -2.38 -20.14 -4.07
C ARG A 108 -1.79 -19.47 -2.82
N PHE A 109 -1.55 -18.16 -2.83
CA PHE A 109 -1.10 -17.41 -1.66
C PHE A 109 -2.20 -17.21 -0.62
N LEU A 110 -3.47 -17.14 -1.04
CA LEU A 110 -4.62 -17.06 -0.14
C LEU A 110 -5.02 -18.43 0.42
N VAL A 111 -4.74 -19.52 -0.31
CA VAL A 111 -4.99 -20.89 0.16
C VAL A 111 -3.99 -21.31 1.23
N HIS A 112 -2.74 -20.83 1.17
CA HIS A 112 -1.72 -21.22 2.13
C HIS A 112 -1.79 -20.38 3.41
N ARG A 113 -2.15 -21.01 4.54
CA ARG A 113 -2.33 -20.34 5.85
C ARG A 113 -1.14 -19.50 6.27
N ALA A 114 0.08 -19.97 6.02
CA ALA A 114 1.30 -19.22 6.36
C ALA A 114 1.46 -17.95 5.51
N SER A 115 1.09 -18.00 4.23
CA SER A 115 1.16 -16.84 3.34
C SER A 115 0.12 -15.79 3.74
N VAL A 116 -1.10 -16.20 4.07
CA VAL A 116 -2.13 -15.31 4.63
C VAL A 116 -1.66 -14.69 5.95
N GLY A 117 -1.03 -15.48 6.82
CA GLY A 117 -0.45 -14.99 8.08
C GLY A 117 0.60 -13.92 7.86
N VAL A 118 1.51 -14.11 6.89
CA VAL A 118 2.52 -13.10 6.53
C VAL A 118 1.87 -11.85 5.96
N ILE A 119 0.91 -11.99 5.04
CA ILE A 119 0.19 -10.85 4.45
C ILE A 119 -0.53 -10.02 5.53
N LEU A 120 -1.25 -10.69 6.43
CA LEU A 120 -1.94 -10.04 7.54
C LEU A 120 -0.94 -9.37 8.48
N ASN A 121 0.15 -10.07 8.85
CA ASN A 121 1.18 -9.52 9.71
C ASN A 121 1.81 -8.25 9.10
N THR A 122 2.16 -8.29 7.82
CA THR A 122 2.71 -7.12 7.11
C THR A 122 1.68 -5.99 7.02
N PHE A 123 0.40 -6.31 6.79
CA PHE A 123 -0.68 -5.32 6.77
C PHE A 123 -0.85 -4.63 8.13
N PHE A 124 -0.99 -5.40 9.22
CA PHE A 124 -1.15 -4.85 10.57
C PHE A 124 0.09 -4.07 11.02
N SER A 125 1.29 -4.59 10.73
CA SER A 125 2.55 -3.87 10.99
C SER A 125 2.59 -2.52 10.26
N GLY A 126 2.19 -2.50 8.98
CA GLY A 126 2.05 -1.27 8.19
C GLY A 126 1.02 -0.30 8.79
N CYS A 127 -0.14 -0.81 9.22
CA CYS A 127 -1.16 0.01 9.90
C CYS A 127 -0.60 0.65 11.18
N VAL A 128 0.07 -0.13 12.03
CA VAL A 128 0.70 0.39 13.26
C VAL A 128 1.73 1.46 12.94
N MET A 129 2.57 1.24 11.92
CA MET A 129 3.56 2.21 11.47
C MET A 129 2.89 3.53 11.05
N VAL A 130 1.88 3.47 10.17
CA VAL A 130 1.14 4.67 9.71
C VAL A 130 0.48 5.40 10.87
N VAL A 131 -0.17 4.67 11.78
CA VAL A 131 -0.81 5.24 12.97
C VAL A 131 0.21 5.95 13.86
N CYS A 132 1.36 5.33 14.14
CA CYS A 132 2.42 5.97 14.91
C CYS A 132 2.93 7.25 14.23
N THR A 133 3.18 7.20 12.91
CA THR A 133 3.63 8.36 12.13
C THR A 133 2.61 9.50 12.16
N VAL A 134 1.30 9.22 12.22
CA VAL A 134 0.28 10.27 12.28
C VAL A 134 0.03 10.78 13.71
N GLN A 135 -0.03 9.88 14.70
CA GLN A 135 -0.35 10.25 16.08
C GLN A 135 0.80 11.01 16.78
N ILE A 136 2.07 10.66 16.51
CA ILE A 136 3.24 11.35 17.09
C ILE A 136 3.22 12.87 16.83
N PRO A 137 3.11 13.35 15.58
CA PRO A 137 3.05 14.79 15.29
C PRO A 137 1.73 15.41 15.77
N GLN A 138 0.59 14.74 15.59
CA GLN A 138 -0.71 15.26 16.04
C GLN A 138 -0.73 15.54 17.55
N ARG A 139 -0.17 14.62 18.35
CA ARG A 139 -0.06 14.78 19.80
C ARG A 139 0.91 15.90 20.19
N SER A 140 2.03 16.03 19.49
CA SER A 140 3.04 17.06 19.75
C SER A 140 2.51 18.47 19.46
N ILE A 141 1.71 18.63 18.41
CA ILE A 141 1.11 19.91 18.03
C ILE A 141 -0.07 20.27 18.96
N SER A 142 -0.89 19.30 19.35
CA SER A 142 -2.11 19.54 20.13
C SER A 142 -1.90 19.68 21.63
N LEU A 143 -0.95 18.95 22.22
CA LEU A 143 -0.70 18.99 23.67
C LEU A 143 0.48 19.89 24.07
N LEU A 144 1.44 20.09 23.17
CA LEU A 144 2.72 20.73 23.51
C LEU A 144 2.87 22.13 22.90
N SER A 145 1.88 22.62 22.13
CA SER A 145 1.89 23.93 21.46
C SER A 145 3.14 24.19 20.61
N MET A 146 3.80 23.12 20.16
CA MET A 146 5.07 23.21 19.46
C MET A 146 4.85 23.62 18.00
N THR A 147 5.81 24.36 17.47
CA THR A 147 5.78 24.74 16.06
C THR A 147 5.87 23.49 15.17
N PRO A 148 5.21 23.48 13.99
CA PRO A 148 5.21 22.34 13.07
C PRO A 148 6.62 21.85 12.68
N PHE A 149 7.62 22.74 12.73
CA PHE A 149 9.01 22.44 12.44
C PHE A 149 9.62 21.46 13.46
N GLU A 150 9.33 21.65 14.75
CA GLU A 150 9.88 20.80 15.82
C GLU A 150 9.20 19.43 15.88
N ALA A 151 7.90 19.37 15.57
CA ALA A 151 7.18 18.12 15.35
C ALA A 151 7.75 17.33 14.15
N GLY A 152 8.16 18.02 13.09
CA GLY A 152 8.82 17.45 11.93
C GLY A 152 10.17 16.79 12.24
N ILE A 153 10.97 17.37 13.14
CA ILE A 153 12.26 16.79 13.56
C ILE A 153 12.05 15.47 14.33
N ARG A 154 11.06 15.41 15.22
CA ARG A 154 10.70 14.17 15.95
C ARG A 154 10.17 13.08 15.02
N LEU A 155 9.39 13.46 14.02
CA LEU A 155 8.96 12.57 12.94
C LEU A 155 10.15 11.99 12.16
N LEU A 156 11.15 12.82 11.85
CA LEU A 156 12.34 12.39 11.14
C LEU A 156 13.16 11.39 11.97
N GLN A 157 13.30 11.64 13.28
CA GLN A 157 13.96 10.72 14.20
C GLN A 157 13.21 9.37 14.30
N PHE A 158 11.88 9.41 14.38
CA PHE A 158 11.05 8.20 14.36
C PHE A 158 11.23 7.41 13.04
N ALA A 159 11.22 8.10 11.90
CA ALA A 159 11.44 7.48 10.59
C ALA A 159 12.84 6.85 10.48
N LEU A 160 13.87 7.47 11.06
CA LEU A 160 15.23 6.95 11.09
C LEU A 160 15.41 5.72 11.99
N MET A 161 14.60 5.59 13.05
CA MET A 161 14.62 4.43 13.94
C MET A 161 13.74 3.26 13.46
N THR A 162 12.77 3.54 12.57
CA THR A 162 11.85 2.52 12.02
C THR A 162 12.55 1.32 11.35
N PRO A 163 13.65 1.46 10.58
CA PRO A 163 14.32 0.31 9.96
C PRO A 163 15.20 -0.53 10.91
N ILE A 164 15.26 -0.22 12.20
CA ILE A 164 16.11 -0.92 13.19
C ILE A 164 15.34 -2.04 13.93
N GLY A 165 14.04 -2.23 13.63
CA GLY A 165 13.16 -3.24 14.24
C GLY A 165 13.06 -4.54 13.45
#